data_AF-A0A932MPT8-F1
#
_entry.id   AF-A0A932MPT8-F1
#
_cell.length_a   1.000
_cell.length_b   1.000
_cell.length_c   1.000
_cell.angle_alpha   90.00
_cell.angle_beta   90.00
_cell.angle_gamma   90.00
#
_symmetry.space_group_name_H-M   'P 1'
#
loop_
_entity.id
_entity.type
_entity.pdbx_description
1 polymer ?
#
loop_
_entity_poly.entity_id
_entity_poly.type
_entity_poly.pdbx_seq_one_letter_code
_entity_poly.pdbx_strand_id
1 'polypeptide(L)'
;MNPLLALAAVQSVGSLVSSLTAPPAPPLPPAGGKLRGGALSAPQRRDGFEEILRTEMAGRKEKAMPVQFAPEAAQKLAQRGTRLDGAQLNRLSAAAEEASLKGAQRALVLMDGMAYVVDLGDRTVVNVEDKNRLAGLGDLRVDAVVEAKS
;
A
#
# COMPACT_ATOMS: atom_id res chain seq x y z
N MET A 1 17.37 -55.65 -13.51
CA MET A 1 18.65 -56.01 -12.89
C MET A 1 19.35 -54.75 -12.40
N ASN A 2 19.42 -54.57 -11.07
CA ASN A 2 20.63 -54.47 -10.23
C ASN A 2 21.85 -53.61 -10.67
N PRO A 3 22.68 -53.16 -9.70
CA PRO A 3 22.92 -51.76 -9.36
C PRO A 3 24.44 -51.43 -9.35
N LEU A 4 24.90 -50.49 -8.49
CA LEU A 4 26.29 -50.08 -8.16
C LEU A 4 26.71 -48.75 -8.83
N LEU A 5 27.26 -47.73 -8.15
CA LEU A 5 28.41 -47.68 -7.23
C LEU A 5 28.30 -46.31 -6.46
N ALA A 6 28.13 -46.25 -5.13
CA ALA A 6 29.16 -46.04 -4.10
C ALA A 6 30.32 -45.08 -4.46
N LEU A 7 30.56 -44.01 -3.67
CA LEU A 7 31.86 -43.75 -2.98
C LEU A 7 31.89 -42.48 -2.07
N ALA A 8 32.45 -42.68 -0.86
CA ALA A 8 33.13 -41.77 0.09
C ALA A 8 32.38 -40.54 0.66
N ALA A 9 32.08 -40.40 1.96
CA ALA A 9 32.84 -40.54 3.22
C ALA A 9 33.68 -39.30 3.63
N VAL A 10 33.66 -39.04 4.95
CA VAL A 10 34.64 -38.28 5.78
C VAL A 10 34.41 -36.75 5.84
N GLN A 11 34.47 -35.98 6.95
CA GLN A 11 34.96 -36.06 8.35
C GLN A 11 34.10 -35.04 9.16
N SER A 12 33.50 -35.32 10.32
CA SER A 12 34.02 -35.49 11.69
C SER A 12 34.97 -34.39 12.19
N VAL A 13 34.48 -33.51 13.08
CA VAL A 13 34.99 -33.02 14.39
C VAL A 13 34.05 -31.88 14.82
N GLY A 14 33.52 -31.74 16.03
CA GLY A 14 34.04 -32.05 17.36
C GLY A 14 34.17 -30.73 18.15
N SER A 15 33.77 -30.74 19.42
CA SER A 15 33.92 -29.70 20.48
C SER A 15 32.64 -28.90 20.77
N LEU A 16 31.90 -29.13 21.87
CA LEU A 16 32.19 -29.15 23.32
C LEU A 16 32.26 -27.75 23.96
N VAL A 17 31.45 -27.63 25.04
CA VAL A 17 31.76 -26.95 26.31
C VAL A 17 31.41 -25.46 26.47
N SER A 18 30.39 -25.30 27.32
CA SER A 18 30.35 -24.42 28.51
C SER A 18 29.98 -22.94 28.40
N SER A 19 28.77 -22.67 28.88
CA SER A 19 28.45 -21.84 30.06
C SER A 19 29.46 -20.77 30.47
N LEU A 20 29.07 -19.51 30.29
CA LEU A 20 29.59 -18.30 30.96
C LEU A 20 28.75 -17.15 30.37
N THR A 21 28.27 -16.11 31.03
CA THR A 21 28.32 -15.55 32.37
C THR A 21 27.39 -14.31 32.29
N ALA A 22 26.84 -13.86 33.42
CA ALA A 22 26.03 -12.64 33.52
C ALA A 22 26.79 -11.37 33.01
N PRO A 23 26.08 -10.29 32.64
CA PRO A 23 26.62 -9.20 31.81
C PRO A 23 27.48 -8.21 32.61
N PRO A 24 28.54 -7.62 32.02
CA PRO A 24 29.16 -6.42 32.59
C PRO A 24 28.32 -5.18 32.28
N ALA A 25 28.02 -4.38 33.31
CA ALA A 25 27.43 -3.05 33.17
C ALA A 25 28.31 -2.13 32.30
N PRO A 26 27.74 -1.15 31.59
CA PRO A 26 28.53 -0.19 30.80
C PRO A 26 29.35 0.72 31.71
N PRO A 27 30.59 1.09 31.33
CA PRO A 27 31.38 2.06 32.07
C PRO A 27 30.77 3.46 31.97
N LEU A 28 30.66 4.15 33.11
CA LEU A 28 30.38 5.59 33.16
C LEU A 28 31.53 6.36 32.46
N PRO A 29 31.24 7.44 31.71
CA PRO A 29 32.27 8.27 31.12
C PRO A 29 32.85 9.23 32.17
N PRO A 30 34.16 9.53 32.10
CA PRO A 30 34.53 10.93 32.32
C PRO A 30 35.52 11.48 31.29
N ALA A 31 35.15 12.68 30.84
CA ALA A 31 36.00 13.82 30.52
C ALA A 31 37.09 13.66 29.43
N GLY A 32 36.72 14.09 28.23
CA GLY A 32 37.37 15.23 27.55
C GLY A 32 38.82 15.07 27.06
N GLY A 33 38.98 15.01 25.74
CA GLY A 33 40.29 15.16 25.09
C GLY A 33 40.18 15.36 23.59
N LYS A 34 40.17 16.63 23.18
CA LYS A 34 40.05 17.19 21.82
C LYS A 34 41.23 16.76 20.93
N LEU A 35 41.03 16.67 19.60
CA LEU A 35 41.71 17.45 18.54
C LEU A 35 41.75 16.77 17.15
N ARG A 36 41.53 17.61 16.12
CA ARG A 36 41.63 17.43 14.64
C ARG A 36 40.47 16.66 14.01
N GLY A 37 39.72 17.14 13.03
CA GLY A 37 39.84 18.34 12.18
C GLY A 37 39.26 18.00 10.79
N GLY A 38 37.95 18.25 10.60
CA GLY A 38 37.21 18.34 9.33
C GLY A 38 36.78 17.01 8.66
N ALA A 39 35.57 16.81 8.14
CA ALA A 39 34.28 17.51 8.22
C ALA A 39 33.18 16.53 7.70
N LEU A 40 32.06 16.40 8.42
CA LEU A 40 30.72 15.90 8.00
C LEU A 40 30.62 14.40 7.62
N SER A 41 30.25 13.48 8.51
CA SER A 41 28.90 13.22 9.05
C SER A 41 27.82 12.87 8.01
N ALA A 42 27.35 11.63 8.16
CA ALA A 42 25.98 11.15 8.03
C ALA A 42 25.56 10.42 6.73
N PRO A 43 24.93 9.24 6.87
CA PRO A 43 24.28 8.52 5.79
C PRO A 43 22.99 9.25 5.39
N GLN A 44 22.43 8.87 4.24
CA GLN A 44 20.97 8.85 4.04
C GLN A 44 20.27 10.23 3.89
N ARG A 45 20.25 10.78 2.65
CA ARG A 45 19.36 11.90 2.26
C ARG A 45 18.60 11.64 0.95
N ARG A 46 18.05 10.43 0.81
CA ARG A 46 16.95 10.17 -0.14
C ARG A 46 15.67 9.70 0.55
N ASP A 47 15.79 9.18 1.77
CA ASP A 47 14.65 8.69 2.53
C ASP A 47 13.84 9.83 3.17
N GLY A 48 14.45 10.95 3.61
CA GLY A 48 13.72 11.96 4.39
C GLY A 48 12.55 12.67 3.68
N PHE A 49 12.68 13.04 2.41
CA PHE A 49 11.58 13.71 1.68
C PHE A 49 10.54 12.71 1.19
N GLU A 50 10.96 11.52 0.75
CA GLU A 50 10.03 10.42 0.45
C GLU A 50 9.28 9.96 1.69
N GLU A 51 9.93 9.92 2.86
CA GLU A 51 9.33 9.56 4.15
C GLU A 51 8.31 10.62 4.56
N ILE A 52 8.60 11.91 4.40
CA ILE A 52 7.65 12.99 4.72
C ILE A 52 6.46 12.95 3.77
N LEU A 53 6.67 12.76 2.46
CA LEU A 53 5.58 12.60 1.51
C LEU A 53 4.77 11.31 1.77
N ARG A 54 5.43 10.20 2.11
CA ARG A 54 4.76 8.95 2.50
C ARG A 54 4.02 9.09 3.81
N THR A 55 4.55 9.81 4.80
CA THR A 55 3.95 10.02 6.12
C THR A 55 2.76 10.96 6.02
N GLU A 56 2.84 12.04 5.25
CA GLU A 56 1.70 12.92 4.96
C GLU A 56 0.63 12.20 4.11
N MET A 57 1.04 11.34 3.17
CA MET A 57 0.11 10.48 2.42
C MET A 57 -0.44 9.31 3.24
N ALA A 58 0.27 8.82 4.27
CA ALA A 58 -0.15 7.68 5.09
C ALA A 58 -1.00 8.12 6.30
N GLY A 59 -0.62 9.21 6.97
CA GLY A 59 -1.39 9.80 8.08
C GLY A 59 -2.76 10.32 7.67
N ARG A 60 -2.97 10.58 6.36
CA ARG A 60 -4.28 10.92 5.80
C ARG A 60 -5.13 9.70 5.39
N LYS A 61 -4.56 8.48 5.39
CA LYS A 61 -5.22 7.21 4.97
C LYS A 61 -5.86 6.42 6.11
N GLU A 62 -5.70 6.84 7.36
CA GLU A 62 -5.94 5.95 8.52
C GLU A 62 -7.39 5.90 9.05
N LYS A 63 -8.39 6.51 8.40
CA LYS A 63 -9.80 6.47 8.88
C LYS A 63 -10.83 5.73 8.04
N ALA A 64 -10.47 5.24 6.87
CA ALA A 64 -11.24 4.25 6.10
C ALA A 64 -10.30 3.76 5.01
N MET A 65 -10.19 2.45 4.78
CA MET A 65 -9.30 1.93 3.74
C MET A 65 -9.61 2.64 2.41
N PRO A 66 -8.67 3.43 1.86
CA PRO A 66 -8.99 4.34 0.77
C PRO A 66 -9.15 3.55 -0.52
N VAL A 67 -10.31 3.72 -1.17
CA VAL A 67 -10.49 3.31 -2.57
C VAL A 67 -9.45 4.05 -3.40
N GLN A 68 -8.67 3.33 -4.22
CA GLN A 68 -7.61 3.92 -5.02
C GLN A 68 -8.21 4.54 -6.30
N PHE A 69 -7.52 5.49 -6.92
CA PHE A 69 -7.97 6.10 -8.17
C PHE A 69 -6.94 5.83 -9.26
N ALA A 70 -7.38 5.23 -10.36
CA ALA A 70 -6.56 5.09 -11.56
C ALA A 70 -6.28 6.47 -12.19
N PRO A 71 -5.27 6.58 -13.07
CA PRO A 71 -4.89 7.84 -13.70
C PRO A 71 -6.07 8.54 -14.39
N GLU A 72 -6.93 7.79 -15.08
CA GLU A 72 -8.07 8.32 -15.81
C GLU A 72 -9.15 8.89 -14.88
N ALA A 73 -9.50 8.13 -13.83
CA ALA A 73 -10.42 8.58 -12.79
C ALA A 73 -9.89 9.83 -12.07
N ALA A 74 -8.63 9.80 -11.64
CA ALA A 74 -7.99 10.91 -10.95
C ALA A 74 -7.91 12.16 -11.84
N GLN A 75 -7.57 11.99 -13.11
CA GLN A 75 -7.50 13.09 -14.07
C GLN A 75 -8.87 13.71 -14.33
N LYS A 76 -9.94 12.89 -14.46
CA LYS A 76 -11.31 13.40 -14.62
C LYS A 76 -11.83 14.13 -13.39
N LEU A 77 -11.54 13.62 -12.19
CA LEU A 77 -11.86 14.31 -10.92
C LEU A 77 -11.12 15.64 -10.80
N ALA A 78 -9.83 15.66 -11.17
CA ALA A 78 -9.00 16.87 -11.15
C ALA A 78 -9.48 17.91 -12.17
N GLN A 79 -9.79 17.50 -13.41
CA GLN A 79 -10.30 18.39 -14.46
C GLN A 79 -11.60 19.09 -14.05
N ARG A 80 -12.45 18.42 -13.27
CA ARG A 80 -13.71 18.97 -12.77
C ARG A 80 -13.60 19.67 -11.42
N GLY A 81 -12.43 19.65 -10.79
CA GLY A 81 -12.25 20.16 -9.43
C GLY A 81 -13.10 19.45 -8.38
N THR A 82 -13.60 18.24 -8.69
CA THR A 82 -14.46 17.47 -7.78
C THR A 82 -13.58 16.58 -6.90
N ARG A 83 -13.53 16.90 -5.61
CA ARG A 83 -12.81 16.10 -4.61
C ARG A 83 -13.81 15.31 -3.79
N LEU A 84 -13.56 14.01 -3.66
CA LEU A 84 -14.36 13.16 -2.78
C LEU A 84 -13.95 13.43 -1.33
N ASP A 85 -14.92 13.77 -0.49
CA ASP A 85 -14.74 13.87 0.96
C ASP A 85 -14.70 12.47 1.60
N GLY A 86 -14.22 12.36 2.85
CA GLY A 86 -14.21 11.10 3.59
C GLY A 86 -15.58 10.42 3.67
N ALA A 87 -16.66 11.21 3.78
CA ALA A 87 -18.02 10.69 3.75
C ALA A 87 -18.41 10.11 2.39
N GLN A 88 -17.96 10.73 1.29
CA GLN A 88 -18.21 10.23 -0.07
C GLN A 88 -17.37 8.99 -0.38
N LEU A 89 -16.12 8.95 0.08
CA LEU A 89 -15.26 7.76 -0.04
C LEU A 89 -15.84 6.55 0.70
N ASN A 90 -16.40 6.77 1.90
CA ASN A 90 -17.02 5.69 2.65
C ASN A 90 -18.29 5.16 1.95
N ARG A 91 -19.12 6.06 1.39
CA ARG A 91 -20.29 5.67 0.58
C ARG A 91 -19.90 4.91 -0.67
N LEU A 92 -18.87 5.37 -1.38
CA LEU A 92 -18.33 4.68 -2.55
C LEU A 92 -17.82 3.28 -2.18
N SER A 93 -17.10 3.15 -1.06
CA SER A 93 -16.62 1.86 -0.56
C SER A 93 -17.77 0.94 -0.20
N ALA A 94 -18.78 1.42 0.52
CA ALA A 94 -19.94 0.62 0.91
C ALA A 94 -20.73 0.11 -0.32
N ALA A 95 -20.92 0.96 -1.33
CA ALA A 95 -21.56 0.58 -2.58
C ALA A 95 -20.73 -0.41 -3.40
N ALA A 96 -19.40 -0.25 -3.40
CA ALA A 96 -18.48 -1.22 -4.00
C ALA A 96 -18.54 -2.57 -3.27
N GLU A 97 -18.63 -2.56 -1.94
CA GLU A 97 -18.78 -3.77 -1.12
C GLU A 97 -20.10 -4.49 -1.42
N GLU A 98 -21.22 -3.76 -1.57
CA GLU A 98 -22.50 -4.32 -1.97
C GLU A 98 -22.43 -4.98 -3.36
N ALA A 99 -21.72 -4.36 -4.30
CA ALA A 99 -21.49 -4.95 -5.62
C ALA A 99 -20.59 -6.19 -5.55
N SER A 100 -19.59 -6.18 -4.67
CA SER A 100 -18.70 -7.32 -4.40
C SER A 100 -19.45 -8.51 -3.82
N LEU A 101 -20.39 -8.27 -2.90
CA LEU A 101 -21.28 -9.30 -2.36
C LEU A 101 -22.16 -9.95 -3.44
N LYS A 102 -22.47 -9.22 -4.52
CA LYS A 102 -23.20 -9.75 -5.69
C LYS A 102 -22.30 -10.57 -6.63
N GLY A 103 -21.00 -10.67 -6.34
CA GLY A 103 -20.03 -11.40 -7.16
C GLY A 103 -19.57 -10.63 -8.41
N ALA A 104 -19.79 -9.31 -8.46
CA ALA A 104 -19.29 -8.50 -9.55
C ALA A 104 -17.75 -8.38 -9.47
N GLN A 105 -17.08 -8.41 -10.62
CA GLN A 105 -15.65 -8.04 -10.69
C GLN A 105 -15.50 -6.54 -10.86
N ARG A 106 -16.39 -5.93 -11.66
CA ARG A 106 -16.48 -4.49 -11.85
C ARG A 106 -17.88 -3.96 -11.57
N ALA A 107 -17.92 -2.91 -10.77
CA ALA A 107 -19.15 -2.28 -10.32
C ALA A 107 -19.25 -0.85 -10.82
N LEU A 108 -20.44 -0.48 -11.31
CA LEU A 108 -20.80 0.90 -11.57
C LEU A 108 -21.55 1.44 -10.34
N VAL A 109 -20.91 2.34 -9.62
CA VAL A 109 -21.52 3.03 -8.48
C VAL A 109 -22.06 4.38 -8.95
N LEU A 110 -23.36 4.60 -8.80
CA LEU A 110 -24.02 5.86 -9.10
C LEU A 110 -24.15 6.67 -7.80
N MET A 111 -23.54 7.85 -7.72
CA MET A 111 -23.57 8.72 -6.53
C MET A 111 -23.48 10.18 -6.95
N ASP A 112 -24.26 11.08 -6.32
CA ASP A 112 -24.23 12.53 -6.59
C ASP A 112 -24.39 12.91 -8.09
N GLY A 113 -25.15 12.10 -8.84
CA GLY A 113 -25.33 12.29 -10.29
C GLY A 113 -24.14 11.83 -11.15
N MET A 114 -23.11 11.26 -10.52
CA MET A 114 -21.92 10.71 -11.16
C MET A 114 -21.95 9.19 -11.16
N ALA A 115 -21.19 8.60 -12.08
CA ALA A 115 -21.03 7.18 -12.29
C ALA A 115 -19.55 6.82 -12.12
N TYR A 116 -19.25 6.05 -11.08
CA TYR A 116 -17.90 5.62 -10.73
C TYR A 116 -17.76 4.14 -11.07
N VAL A 117 -16.83 3.80 -11.96
CA VAL A 117 -16.50 2.41 -12.24
C VAL A 117 -15.41 1.96 -11.29
N VAL A 118 -15.75 1.07 -10.37
CA VAL A 118 -14.84 0.51 -9.37
C VAL A 118 -14.51 -0.92 -9.75
N ASP A 119 -13.21 -1.20 -9.87
CA ASP A 119 -12.70 -2.55 -9.92
C ASP A 119 -12.64 -3.10 -8.49
N LEU A 120 -13.37 -4.18 -8.25
CA LEU A 120 -13.53 -4.78 -6.92
C LEU A 120 -12.39 -5.71 -6.55
N GLY A 121 -11.53 -6.09 -7.50
CA GLY A 121 -10.31 -6.84 -7.25
C GLY A 121 -9.29 -5.98 -6.52
N ASP A 122 -8.89 -4.87 -7.13
CA ASP A 122 -7.89 -3.94 -6.57
C ASP A 122 -8.51 -2.79 -5.77
N ARG A 123 -9.84 -2.77 -5.59
CA ARG A 123 -10.61 -1.69 -4.96
C ARG A 123 -10.22 -0.32 -5.51
N THR A 124 -10.16 -0.24 -6.83
CA THR A 124 -9.64 0.91 -7.56
C THR A 124 -10.72 1.48 -8.47
N VAL A 125 -10.99 2.78 -8.36
CA VAL A 125 -11.83 3.51 -9.31
C VAL A 125 -11.05 3.67 -10.60
N VAL A 126 -11.48 2.95 -11.64
CA VAL A 126 -10.83 2.98 -12.95
C VAL A 126 -11.31 4.19 -13.74
N ASN A 127 -12.60 4.51 -13.65
CA ASN A 127 -13.19 5.60 -14.42
C ASN A 127 -14.28 6.34 -13.63
N VAL A 128 -14.52 7.59 -14.00
CA VAL A 128 -15.58 8.45 -13.45
C VAL A 128 -16.26 9.17 -14.61
N GLU A 129 -17.58 9.13 -14.69
CA GLU A 129 -18.34 9.84 -15.72
C GLU A 129 -19.66 10.38 -15.17
N ASP A 130 -20.34 11.25 -15.92
CA ASP A 130 -21.69 11.69 -15.54
C ASP A 130 -22.69 10.55 -15.71
N LYS A 131 -23.68 10.46 -14.83
CA LYS A 131 -24.83 9.54 -15.00
C LYS A 131 -25.53 9.75 -16.35
N ASN A 132 -25.51 10.97 -16.89
CA ASN A 132 -26.11 11.32 -18.18
C ASN A 132 -25.18 11.13 -19.39
N ARG A 133 -23.90 10.84 -19.17
CA ARG A 133 -22.91 10.59 -20.24
C ARG A 133 -22.21 9.27 -19.96
N LEU A 134 -22.92 8.16 -20.12
CA LEU A 134 -22.35 6.82 -19.97
C LEU A 134 -21.60 6.34 -21.23
N ALA A 135 -21.50 7.18 -22.26
CA ALA A 135 -20.90 6.82 -23.54
C ALA A 135 -19.41 6.46 -23.41
N GLY A 136 -18.65 7.14 -22.53
CA GLY A 136 -17.25 6.80 -22.25
C GLY A 136 -17.06 5.60 -21.32
N LEU A 137 -18.15 4.96 -20.89
CA LEU A 137 -18.11 3.68 -20.17
C LEU A 137 -18.25 2.47 -21.10
N GLY A 138 -18.50 2.67 -22.40
CA GLY A 138 -18.84 1.58 -23.34
C GLY A 138 -17.79 0.48 -23.45
N ASP A 139 -16.52 0.80 -23.27
CA ASP A 139 -15.40 -0.15 -23.31
C ASP A 139 -15.15 -0.87 -21.97
N LEU A 140 -15.76 -0.39 -20.88
CA LEU A 140 -15.59 -0.97 -19.56
C LEU A 140 -16.65 -2.07 -19.34
N ARG A 141 -16.19 -3.30 -19.11
CA ARG A 141 -17.07 -4.37 -18.63
C ARG A 141 -17.56 -4.03 -17.22
N VAL A 142 -18.88 -3.92 -17.05
CA VAL A 142 -19.55 -3.71 -15.77
C VAL A 142 -20.45 -4.91 -15.51
N ASP A 143 -20.28 -5.57 -14.35
CA ASP A 143 -21.06 -6.76 -13.98
C ASP A 143 -22.23 -6.42 -13.05
N ALA A 144 -22.11 -5.35 -12.27
CA ALA A 144 -23.19 -4.87 -11.39
C ALA A 144 -23.29 -3.34 -11.38
N VAL A 145 -24.52 -2.86 -11.23
CA VAL A 145 -24.83 -1.44 -10.99
C VAL A 145 -25.39 -1.29 -9.59
N VAL A 146 -24.82 -0.36 -8.82
CA VAL A 146 -25.25 -0.04 -7.46
C VAL A 146 -25.50 1.46 -7.37
N GLU A 147 -26.62 1.87 -6.81
CA GLU A 147 -26.91 3.28 -6.54
C GLU A 147 -26.59 3.58 -5.08
N ALA A 148 -25.57 4.43 -4.85
CA ALA A 148 -25.25 4.92 -3.53
C ALA A 148 -26.26 6.03 -3.19
N LYS A 149 -27.13 5.76 -2.22
CA LYS A 149 -28.16 6.70 -1.79
C LYS A 149 -27.51 7.94 -1.14
N SER A 150 -28.00 9.11 -1.54
CA SER A 150 -27.55 10.43 -1.06
C SER A 150 -27.79 10.62 0.43
#